data_AF-A0A2N2ADJ6-F1
#
_entry.id   AF-A0A2N2ADJ6-F1
#
_cell.length_a   1.000
_cell.length_b   1.000
_cell.length_c   1.000
_cell.angle_alpha   90.00
_cell.angle_beta   90.00
_cell.angle_gamma   90.00
#
_symmetry.space_group_name_H-M   'P 1'
#
loop_
_entity.id
_entity.type
_entity.pdbx_description
1 polymer ?
#
loop_
_entity_poly.entity_id
_entity_poly.type
_entity_poly.pdbx_seq_one_letter_code
_entity_poly.pdbx_strand_id
1 'polypeptide(L)' 'MNMNQIKTIAKKLHVDTTAADKVELVHRIQRAEGNFDCFASPSYGVCDQAGCLWRDDCFEVARSDAH' A
#
# COMPACT_ATOMS: atom_id res chain seq x y z
N MET A 1 -8.14 -4.57 -1.09
CA MET A 1 -8.53 -3.41 -1.94
C MET A 1 -8.16 -3.69 -3.40
N ASN A 2 -9.05 -3.37 -4.34
CA ASN A 2 -8.79 -3.58 -5.78
C ASN A 2 -8.10 -2.36 -6.42
N MET A 3 -7.42 -2.56 -7.55
CA MET A 3 -6.66 -1.49 -8.24
C MET A 3 -7.48 -0.24 -8.59
N ASN A 4 -8.78 -0.37 -8.88
CA ASN A 4 -9.62 0.80 -9.18
C ASN A 4 -9.84 1.67 -7.95
N GLN A 5 -10.05 1.07 -6.78
CA GLN A 5 -10.16 1.79 -5.52
C GLN A 5 -8.85 2.49 -5.16
N ILE A 6 -7.71 1.82 -5.34
CA ILE A 6 -6.38 2.41 -5.09
C ILE A 6 -6.14 3.62 -5.99
N LYS A 7 -6.45 3.50 -7.29
CA LYS A 7 -6.34 4.63 -8.24
C LYS A 7 -7.25 5.81 -7.86
N THR A 8 -8.44 5.55 -7.32
CA THR A 8 -9.33 6.61 -6.82
C THR A 8 -8.71 7.34 -5.63
N ILE A 9 -8.06 6.63 -4.69
CA ILE A 9 -7.36 7.25 -3.56
C ILE A 9 -6.16 8.07 -4.06
N ALA A 10 -5.33 7.49 -4.93
CA ALA A 10 -4.19 8.19 -5.52
C ALA A 10 -4.59 9.50 -6.21
N LYS A 11 -5.67 9.48 -7.02
CA LYS A 11 -6.18 10.70 -7.68
C LYS A 11 -6.62 11.78 -6.70
N LYS A 12 -7.26 11.40 -5.58
CA LYS A 12 -7.66 12.37 -4.53
C LYS A 12 -6.45 13.03 -3.86
N LEU A 13 -5.32 12.34 -3.83
CA LEU A 13 -4.06 12.83 -3.26
C LEU A 13 -3.11 13.41 -4.31
N HIS A 14 -3.57 13.60 -5.56
CA HIS A 14 -2.75 14.06 -6.69
C HIS A 14 -1.50 13.20 -6.96
N VAL A 15 -1.57 11.90 -6.64
CA VAL A 15 -0.51 10.92 -6.89
C VAL A 15 -0.60 10.39 -8.32
N ASP A 16 0.53 10.33 -9.02
CA ASP A 16 0.62 9.72 -10.35
C ASP A 16 0.39 8.20 -10.29
N THR A 17 -0.50 7.75 -11.18
CA THR A 17 -0.93 6.34 -11.29
C THR A 17 -0.35 5.62 -12.51
N THR A 18 0.53 6.29 -13.27
CA THR A 18 1.08 5.78 -14.53
C THR A 18 2.09 4.66 -14.27
N ALA A 19 1.91 3.52 -14.98
CA ALA A 19 2.81 2.36 -14.98
C ALA A 19 3.18 1.79 -13.59
N ALA A 20 2.40 2.08 -12.55
CA ALA A 20 2.63 1.57 -11.20
C ALA A 20 1.87 0.27 -10.96
N ASP A 21 2.55 -0.73 -10.41
CA ASP A 21 1.90 -1.90 -9.82
C ASP A 21 1.21 -1.54 -8.48
N LYS A 22 0.60 -2.53 -7.83
CA LYS A 22 -0.13 -2.32 -6.57
C LYS A 22 0.79 -1.80 -5.47
N VAL A 23 2.01 -2.34 -5.35
CA VAL A 23 2.94 -2.02 -4.27
C VAL A 23 3.41 -0.58 -4.43
N GLU A 24 3.94 -0.24 -5.60
CA GLU A 24 4.45 1.09 -5.89
C GLU A 24 3.35 2.15 -5.77
N LEU A 25 2.12 1.84 -6.20
CA LEU A 25 1.02 2.79 -6.08
C LEU A 25 0.62 3.05 -4.62
N VAL A 26 0.59 2.01 -3.78
CA VAL A 26 0.30 2.18 -2.34
C VAL A 26 1.44 2.91 -1.64
N HIS A 27 2.70 2.63 -1.97
CA HIS A 27 3.86 3.36 -1.45
C HIS A 27 3.78 4.85 -1.77
N ARG A 28 3.45 5.22 -3.01
CA ARG A 28 3.25 6.63 -3.39
C ARG A 28 2.14 7.29 -2.58
N ILE A 29 1.04 6.59 -2.35
CA ILE A 29 -0.06 7.10 -1.52
C ILE A 29 0.41 7.32 -0.08
N GLN A 30 1.10 6.34 0.52
CA GLN A 30 1.62 6.47 1.89
C GLN A 30 2.56 7.68 2.02
N ARG A 31 3.46 7.89 1.04
CA ARG A 31 4.33 9.07 1.00
C ARG A 31 3.53 10.38 0.86
N ALA A 32 2.50 10.40 0.03
CA ALA A 32 1.62 11.58 -0.12
C ALA A 32 0.79 11.89 1.14
N GLU A 33 0.49 10.87 1.96
CA GLU A 33 -0.13 11.03 3.29
C GLU A 33 0.88 11.48 4.36
N GLY A 34 2.18 11.54 4.03
CA GLY A 34 3.26 11.83 4.99
C GLY A 34 3.69 10.63 5.83
N ASN A 35 3.26 9.42 5.46
CA ASN A 35 3.60 8.17 6.12
C ASN A 35 4.84 7.52 5.47
N PHE A 36 5.45 6.56 6.19
CA PHE A 36 6.42 5.65 5.62
C PHE A 36 5.75 4.73 4.58
N ASP A 37 6.48 4.39 3.51
CA ASP A 37 6.08 3.43 2.48
C ASP A 37 6.22 1.97 2.97
N CYS A 38 5.57 1.66 4.09
CA CYS A 38 5.68 0.38 4.77
C CYS A 38 4.77 -0.72 4.19
N PHE A 39 4.06 -0.48 3.08
CA PHE A 39 3.24 -1.52 2.47
C PHE A 39 4.10 -2.71 2.04
N ALA A 40 3.63 -3.93 2.33
CA ALA A 40 4.34 -5.19 2.12
C ALA A 40 5.70 -5.34 2.85
N SER A 41 6.06 -4.42 3.75
CA SER A 41 7.31 -4.51 4.52
C SER A 41 7.29 -5.40 5.78
N PRO A 42 6.15 -5.74 6.44
CA PRO A 42 6.15 -6.55 7.64
C PRO A 42 6.57 -8.02 7.39
N SER A 43 7.88 -8.29 7.29
CA SER A 43 8.42 -9.64 7.06
C SER A 43 8.09 -10.62 8.20
N TYR A 44 7.80 -10.12 9.40
CA TYR A 44 7.45 -10.93 10.58
C TYR A 44 5.93 -11.06 10.83
N GLY A 45 5.09 -10.58 9.90
CA GLY A 45 3.63 -10.72 10.00
C GLY A 45 2.99 -9.88 11.11
N VAL A 46 3.72 -8.93 11.69
CA VAL A 46 3.23 -8.05 12.76
C VAL A 46 3.22 -6.59 12.32
N CYS A 47 2.10 -5.91 12.57
CA CYS A 47 1.93 -4.47 12.39
C CYS A 47 0.94 -3.99 13.45
N ASP A 48 1.31 -2.96 14.20
CA ASP A 48 0.52 -2.37 15.29
C ASP A 48 -0.54 -1.36 14.80
N GLN A 49 -0.45 -0.92 13.54
CA GLN A 49 -1.44 -0.05 12.89
C GLN A 49 -2.70 -0.84 12.49
N ALA A 50 -3.54 -1.16 13.47
CA ALA A 50 -4.78 -1.91 13.25
C ALA A 50 -5.79 -1.19 12.34
N GLY A 51 -5.78 0.15 12.34
CA GLY A 51 -6.64 0.98 11.50
C GLY A 51 -6.08 1.30 10.11
N CYS A 52 -4.95 0.69 9.73
CA CYS A 52 -4.35 0.94 8.42
C CYS A 52 -5.30 0.47 7.30
N LEU A 53 -5.66 1.38 6.40
CA LEU A 53 -6.52 1.09 5.25
C LEU A 53 -5.99 -0.05 4.36
N TRP A 54 -4.67 -0.21 4.34
CA TRP A 54 -3.96 -1.17 3.50
C TRP A 54 -3.74 -2.52 4.18
N ARG A 55 -4.12 -2.69 5.45
CA ARG A 55 -3.67 -3.79 6.33
C ARG A 55 -3.87 -5.18 5.73
N ASP A 56 -5.06 -5.48 5.24
CA ASP A 56 -5.39 -6.82 4.71
C ASP A 56 -4.54 -7.15 3.48
N ASP A 57 -4.48 -6.23 2.51
CA ASP A 57 -3.63 -6.39 1.34
C ASP A 57 -2.14 -6.41 1.70
N CYS A 58 -1.73 -5.63 2.70
CA CYS A 58 -0.34 -5.51 3.13
C CYS A 58 0.18 -6.87 3.60
N PHE A 59 -0.60 -7.57 4.43
CA PHE A 59 -0.23 -8.92 4.88
C PHE A 59 -0.34 -9.98 3.79
N GLU A 60 -1.27 -9.84 2.84
CA GLU A 60 -1.38 -10.75 1.70
C GLU A 60 -0.17 -10.67 0.78
N VAL A 61 0.22 -9.44 0.41
CA VAL A 61 1.38 -9.21 -0.45
C VAL A 61 2.68 -9.56 0.26
N ALA A 62 2.86 -9.15 1.53
CA ALA A 62 4.07 -9.48 2.30
C ALA A 62 4.33 -11.01 2.41
N ARG A 63 3.27 -11.82 2.47
CA ARG A 63 3.38 -13.30 2.48
C ARG A 63 3.73 -13.88 1.11
N SER A 64 3.36 -13.20 0.04
CA SER A 64 3.56 -13.67 -1.33
C SER A 64 4.95 -13.33 -1.86
N ASP A 65 5.58 -12.28 -1.35
CA ASP A 65 6.97 -11.88 -1.66
C ASP A 65 8.01 -12.59 -0.77
N ALA A 66 7.59 -13.43 0.19
CA ALA A 66 8.48 -14.24 1.01
C ALA A 66 8.96 -15.48 0.23
N HIS A 67 9.84 -15.26 -0.75
CA HIS A 67 10.55 -16.31 -1.50
C HIS A 67 12.06 -16.19 -1.34
#